data_AF-A0A428NVP2-F1
#
_entry.id   AF-A0A428NVP2-F1
#
_cell.length_a   1.000
_cell.length_b   1.000
_cell.length_c   1.000
_cell.angle_alpha   90.00
_cell.angle_beta   90.00
_cell.angle_gamma   90.00
#
_symmetry.space_group_name_H-M   'P 1'
#
loop_
_entity.id
_entity.type
_entity.pdbx_description
1 polymer ?
#
loop_
_entity_poly.entity_id
_entity_poly.type
_entity_poly.pdbx_seq_one_letter_code
_entity_poly.pdbx_strand_id
1 'polypeptide(L)'
;MNTGEIQPDNYSQLLILEHTGDRDLVTLEKTGPTWNYFIGEHVFYDTVYPNDSDTASLAMLVLEDITPEEEAFAVQEILSHLSPDGLPYCWLQTSRPRFCHVICANVFRYFYLSNQIDKLPNIYQYLCRLLRTEAYLLGTRYYENPDWFLFLLSDIQDRMGCDKNIFGAALRSLAAQALGMMNKKDIKILLETQQMDGGRERQWLWRYGKEVVKIGSRGVVTAMAVGAIKQAREDA
;
A
#
# COMPACT_ATOMS: atom_id res chain seq x y z
N MET A 1 -9.87 0.21 -31.69
CA MET A 1 -9.52 -1.02 -32.43
C MET A 1 -8.57 -1.81 -31.55
N ASN A 2 -8.91 -3.05 -31.22
CA ASN A 2 -8.01 -3.97 -30.52
C ASN A 2 -7.19 -4.70 -31.60
N THR A 3 -5.86 -4.59 -31.58
CA THR A 3 -4.98 -5.19 -32.60
C THR A 3 -4.79 -6.71 -32.38
N GLY A 4 -5.17 -7.23 -31.20
CA GLY A 4 -4.98 -8.64 -30.84
C GLY A 4 -3.51 -9.03 -30.61
N GLU A 5 -2.60 -8.07 -30.68
CA GLU A 5 -1.18 -8.28 -30.41
C GLU A 5 -0.94 -8.42 -28.90
N ILE A 6 -0.13 -9.40 -28.53
CA ILE A 6 0.21 -9.70 -27.14
C ILE A 6 1.55 -9.05 -26.83
N GLN A 7 1.59 -8.23 -25.79
CA GLN A 7 2.81 -7.68 -25.23
C GLN A 7 3.13 -8.45 -23.94
N PRO A 8 4.25 -9.20 -23.89
CA PRO A 8 4.75 -9.72 -22.63
C PRO A 8 5.15 -8.59 -21.67
N ASP A 9 4.78 -8.72 -20.40
CA ASP A 9 5.01 -7.70 -19.38
C ASP A 9 5.33 -8.33 -18.01
N ASN A 10 6.24 -7.74 -17.24
CA ASN A 10 6.61 -8.20 -15.91
C ASN A 10 5.47 -8.01 -14.90
N TYR A 11 4.64 -6.98 -15.05
CA TYR A 11 3.63 -6.64 -14.03
C TYR A 11 2.56 -7.73 -13.92
N SER A 12 2.03 -8.21 -15.04
CA SER A 12 1.08 -9.33 -15.08
C SER A 12 1.68 -10.62 -14.53
N GLN A 13 2.95 -10.87 -14.82
CA GLN A 13 3.67 -12.05 -14.34
C GLN A 13 3.87 -11.99 -12.82
N LEU A 14 4.19 -10.82 -12.27
CA LEU A 14 4.27 -10.61 -10.83
C LEU A 14 2.90 -10.78 -10.15
N LEU A 15 1.81 -10.29 -10.76
CA LEU A 15 0.44 -10.53 -10.24
C LEU A 15 0.07 -12.01 -10.25
N ILE A 16 0.44 -12.75 -11.30
CA ILE A 16 0.25 -14.21 -11.32
C ILE A 16 1.01 -14.84 -10.16
N LEU A 17 2.30 -14.51 -10.01
CA LEU A 17 3.14 -15.06 -8.95
C LEU A 17 2.59 -14.72 -7.54
N GLU A 18 2.13 -13.50 -7.32
CA GLU A 18 1.53 -13.05 -6.05
C GLU A 18 0.33 -13.92 -5.65
N HIS A 19 -0.51 -14.29 -6.62
CA HIS A 19 -1.77 -15.01 -6.35
C HIS A 19 -1.65 -16.53 -6.44
N THR A 20 -0.63 -17.06 -7.10
CA THR A 20 -0.42 -18.51 -7.22
C THR A 20 0.69 -19.03 -6.32
N GLY A 21 1.69 -18.20 -6.00
CA GLY A 21 2.95 -18.62 -5.38
C GLY A 21 3.79 -19.56 -6.25
N ASP A 22 3.42 -19.75 -7.52
CA ASP A 22 4.02 -20.74 -8.41
C ASP A 22 4.94 -20.06 -9.44
N ARG A 23 6.25 -20.21 -9.23
CA ARG A 23 7.28 -19.63 -10.10
C ARG A 23 7.32 -20.25 -11.49
N ASP A 24 6.84 -21.48 -11.66
CA ASP A 24 6.85 -22.19 -12.95
C ASP A 24 5.80 -21.61 -13.93
N LEU A 25 4.83 -20.85 -13.43
CA LEU A 25 3.78 -20.21 -14.23
C LEU A 25 4.21 -18.86 -14.82
N VAL A 26 5.38 -18.33 -14.45
CA VAL A 26 5.73 -16.93 -14.72
C VAL A 26 7.11 -16.77 -15.34
N THR A 27 7.21 -15.87 -16.32
CA THR A 27 8.49 -15.45 -16.92
C THR A 27 8.74 -14.00 -16.54
N LEU A 28 9.90 -13.71 -15.94
CA LEU A 28 10.27 -12.37 -15.49
C LEU A 28 11.62 -11.97 -16.11
N GLU A 29 11.74 -10.70 -16.50
CA GLU A 29 12.98 -10.11 -17.02
C GLU A 29 13.41 -8.92 -16.17
N LYS A 30 14.59 -9.02 -15.56
CA LYS A 30 15.17 -8.00 -14.68
C LYS A 30 16.47 -7.47 -15.28
N THR A 31 16.53 -6.18 -15.59
CA THR A 31 17.73 -5.52 -16.13
C THR A 31 18.37 -4.54 -15.14
N GLY A 32 18.23 -4.80 -13.83
CA GLY A 32 18.78 -3.96 -12.77
C GLY A 32 17.99 -4.07 -11.45
N PRO A 33 18.29 -3.20 -10.47
CA PRO A 33 17.66 -3.22 -9.15
C PRO A 33 16.21 -2.68 -9.12
N THR A 34 15.78 -2.00 -10.19
CA THR A 34 14.38 -1.58 -10.39
C THR A 34 13.78 -2.26 -11.61
N TRP A 35 12.46 -2.22 -11.73
CA TRP A 35 11.72 -3.05 -12.68
C TRP A 35 11.00 -2.25 -13.74
N ASN A 36 10.97 -2.81 -14.95
CA ASN A 36 10.22 -2.30 -16.09
C ASN A 36 8.92 -3.08 -16.24
N TYR A 37 7.85 -2.39 -16.61
CA TYR A 37 6.60 -3.03 -17.04
C TYR A 37 6.83 -4.06 -18.16
N PHE A 38 7.62 -3.76 -19.20
CA PHE A 38 7.75 -4.62 -20.37
C PHE A 38 8.79 -5.72 -20.21
N ILE A 39 8.55 -6.86 -20.87
CA ILE A 39 9.54 -7.90 -21.14
C ILE A 39 9.94 -7.79 -22.62
N GLY A 40 11.24 -7.75 -22.90
CA GLY A 40 11.77 -7.54 -24.25
C GLY A 40 11.44 -6.18 -24.87
N GLU A 41 11.50 -6.10 -26.19
CA GLU A 41 11.19 -4.87 -26.94
C GLU A 41 9.67 -4.58 -26.89
N HIS A 42 9.33 -3.31 -26.69
CA HIS A 42 7.94 -2.86 -26.73
C HIS A 42 7.40 -2.93 -28.16
N VAL A 43 6.23 -3.54 -28.31
CA VAL A 43 5.56 -3.72 -29.61
C VAL A 43 4.96 -2.42 -30.13
N PHE A 44 4.71 -1.45 -29.25
CA PHE A 44 3.96 -0.23 -29.56
C PHE A 44 4.78 1.05 -29.38
N TYR A 45 4.85 1.83 -30.47
CA TYR A 45 5.48 3.17 -30.58
C TYR A 45 7.02 3.18 -30.48
N ASP A 46 7.68 4.02 -31.28
CA ASP A 46 9.15 4.22 -31.24
C ASP A 46 9.59 5.03 -30.00
N THR A 47 9.34 4.53 -28.79
CA THR A 47 9.79 5.17 -27.55
C THR A 47 10.34 4.15 -26.57
N VAL A 48 11.43 4.50 -25.90
CA VAL A 48 11.93 3.72 -24.76
C VAL A 48 11.04 4.00 -23.54
N TYR A 49 10.63 2.94 -22.85
CA TYR A 49 9.91 3.05 -21.58
C TYR A 49 10.87 2.76 -20.42
N PRO A 50 11.02 3.69 -19.46
CA PRO A 50 11.89 3.48 -18.31
C PRO A 50 11.23 2.52 -17.30
N ASN A 51 12.01 2.12 -16.31
CA ASN A 51 11.49 1.47 -15.12
C ASN A 51 10.44 2.34 -14.43
N ASP A 52 9.51 1.70 -13.75
CA ASP A 52 8.35 2.35 -13.17
C ASP A 52 8.15 1.96 -11.71
N SER A 53 7.51 2.84 -10.96
CA SER A 53 7.29 2.66 -9.53
C SER A 53 6.24 1.60 -9.21
N ASP A 54 5.39 1.23 -10.16
CA ASP A 54 4.33 0.23 -9.99
C ASP A 54 4.93 -1.18 -9.98
N THR A 55 5.61 -1.52 -11.08
CA THR A 55 6.29 -2.81 -11.25
C THR A 55 7.41 -2.99 -10.25
N ALA A 56 8.18 -1.93 -9.95
CA ALA A 56 9.20 -2.00 -8.90
C ALA A 56 8.58 -2.28 -7.53
N SER A 57 7.49 -1.60 -7.15
CA SER A 57 6.83 -1.82 -5.86
C SER A 57 6.28 -3.24 -5.73
N LEU A 58 5.63 -3.76 -6.77
CA LEU A 58 5.09 -5.11 -6.76
C LEU A 58 6.21 -6.16 -6.70
N ALA A 59 7.29 -5.98 -7.47
CA ALA A 59 8.43 -6.90 -7.45
C ALA A 59 9.07 -7.00 -6.06
N MET A 60 9.23 -5.86 -5.35
CA MET A 60 9.79 -5.86 -3.99
C MET A 60 8.90 -6.58 -2.97
N LEU A 61 7.60 -6.69 -3.22
CA LEU A 61 6.67 -7.40 -2.35
C LEU A 61 6.58 -8.90 -2.65
N VAL A 62 6.67 -9.27 -3.94
CA VAL A 62 6.35 -10.62 -4.40
C VAL A 62 7.57 -11.53 -4.49
N LEU A 63 8.75 -10.96 -4.79
CA LEU A 63 9.95 -11.76 -5.02
C LEU A 63 10.70 -12.07 -3.72
N GLU A 64 11.02 -13.34 -3.52
CA GLU A 64 11.70 -13.83 -2.32
C GLU A 64 13.22 -13.64 -2.36
N ASP A 65 13.80 -13.40 -3.55
CA ASP A 65 15.24 -13.31 -3.79
C ASP A 65 15.77 -11.86 -3.85
N ILE A 66 14.98 -10.89 -3.40
CA ILE A 66 15.39 -9.48 -3.31
C ILE A 66 16.40 -9.29 -2.18
N THR A 67 17.56 -8.72 -2.48
CA THR A 67 18.55 -8.39 -1.45
C THR A 67 18.22 -7.07 -0.75
N PRO A 68 18.67 -6.86 0.50
CA PRO A 68 18.48 -5.58 1.20
C PRO A 68 19.04 -4.37 0.43
N GLU A 69 20.11 -4.56 -0.33
CA GLU A 69 20.71 -3.52 -1.18
C GLU A 69 19.80 -3.15 -2.34
N GLU A 70 19.16 -4.14 -2.98
CA GLU A 70 18.19 -3.91 -4.04
C GLU A 70 16.94 -3.21 -3.52
N GLU A 71 16.42 -3.64 -2.36
CA GLU A 71 15.28 -2.97 -1.71
C GLU A 71 15.62 -1.52 -1.35
N ALA A 72 16.79 -1.29 -0.75
CA ALA A 72 17.25 0.06 -0.41
C ALA A 72 17.39 0.95 -1.65
N PHE A 73 17.89 0.41 -2.76
CA PHE A 73 17.99 1.11 -4.03
C PHE A 73 16.62 1.44 -4.59
N ALA A 74 15.69 0.48 -4.65
CA ALA A 74 14.33 0.70 -5.14
C ALA A 74 13.59 1.78 -4.33
N VAL A 75 13.70 1.75 -3.00
CA VAL A 75 13.16 2.79 -2.13
C VAL A 75 13.77 4.16 -2.45
N GLN A 76 15.09 4.25 -2.58
CA GLN A 76 15.77 5.51 -2.89
C GLN A 76 15.38 6.05 -4.26
N GLU A 77 15.27 5.19 -5.27
CA GLU A 77 14.86 5.58 -6.62
C GLU A 77 13.43 6.15 -6.62
N ILE A 78 12.48 5.49 -5.96
CA ILE A 78 11.09 5.99 -5.85
C ILE A 78 11.07 7.36 -5.15
N LEU A 79 11.83 7.52 -4.06
CA LEU A 79 11.91 8.79 -3.32
C LEU A 79 12.59 9.92 -4.09
N SER A 80 13.42 9.58 -5.08
CA SER A 80 14.06 10.55 -5.97
C SER A 80 13.13 11.00 -7.12
N HIS A 81 11.97 10.35 -7.28
CA HIS A 81 11.00 10.58 -8.34
C HIS A 81 9.61 10.94 -7.79
N LEU A 82 9.58 11.94 -6.91
CA LEU A 82 8.33 12.47 -6.33
C LEU A 82 7.87 13.75 -7.03
N SER A 83 6.56 13.96 -7.02
CA SER A 83 5.93 15.23 -7.36
C SER A 83 6.28 16.32 -6.34
N PRO A 84 6.04 17.61 -6.66
CA PRO A 84 6.13 18.69 -5.67
C PRO A 84 5.31 18.44 -4.39
N ASP A 85 4.17 17.74 -4.52
CA ASP A 85 3.32 17.35 -3.39
C ASP A 85 3.84 16.13 -2.60
N GLY A 86 5.02 15.59 -2.93
CA GLY A 86 5.60 14.41 -2.29
C GLY A 86 4.88 13.10 -2.63
N LEU A 87 4.29 12.99 -3.82
CA LEU A 87 3.62 11.78 -4.31
C LEU A 87 4.47 11.09 -5.38
N PRO A 88 4.54 9.76 -5.42
CA PRO A 88 5.37 9.04 -6.37
C PRO A 88 4.87 9.23 -7.81
N TYR A 89 5.80 9.52 -8.73
CA TYR A 89 5.52 9.44 -10.16
C TYR A 89 5.51 7.99 -10.64
N CYS A 90 4.83 7.75 -11.77
CA CYS A 90 4.78 6.45 -12.43
C CYS A 90 6.16 6.03 -12.91
N TRP A 91 6.84 6.89 -13.67
CA TRP A 91 8.14 6.57 -14.25
C TRP A 91 9.27 6.99 -13.32
N LEU A 92 10.28 6.13 -13.17
CA LEU A 92 11.56 6.42 -12.52
C LEU A 92 12.47 7.20 -13.47
N GLN A 93 11.91 8.28 -14.03
CA GLN A 93 12.58 9.17 -14.97
C GLN A 93 11.99 10.58 -14.84
N THR A 94 12.80 11.51 -14.35
CA THR A 94 12.38 12.90 -14.07
C THR A 94 11.88 13.68 -15.30
N SER A 95 12.34 13.33 -16.52
CA SER A 95 11.85 13.94 -17.76
C SER A 95 10.47 13.43 -18.21
N ARG A 96 9.89 12.43 -17.52
CA ARG A 96 8.54 11.91 -17.76
C ARG A 96 7.71 11.91 -16.46
N PRO A 97 7.38 13.07 -15.87
CA PRO A 97 6.69 13.17 -14.59
C PRO A 97 5.20 12.82 -14.72
N ARG A 98 4.89 11.54 -14.96
CA ARG A 98 3.52 11.02 -15.04
C ARG A 98 3.05 10.63 -13.67
N PHE A 99 1.78 10.88 -13.39
CA PHE A 99 1.16 10.58 -12.12
C PHE A 99 -0.11 9.75 -12.34
N CYS A 100 -0.34 8.79 -11.44
CA CYS A 100 -1.46 7.86 -11.47
C CYS A 100 -1.83 7.50 -10.03
N HIS A 101 -3.10 7.61 -9.66
CA HIS A 101 -3.51 7.34 -8.28
C HIS A 101 -3.54 5.85 -7.92
N VAL A 102 -3.72 4.96 -8.90
CA VAL A 102 -3.63 3.50 -8.69
C VAL A 102 -2.18 3.09 -8.43
N ILE A 103 -1.24 3.58 -9.24
CA ILE A 103 0.21 3.38 -9.01
C ILE A 103 0.62 3.97 -7.65
N CYS A 104 0.12 5.15 -7.31
CA CYS A 104 0.32 5.76 -6.00
C CYS A 104 -0.20 4.86 -4.86
N ALA A 105 -1.33 4.18 -5.04
CA ALA A 105 -1.85 3.21 -4.07
C ALA A 105 -0.95 1.96 -3.96
N ASN A 106 -0.38 1.45 -5.06
CA ASN A 106 0.55 0.31 -5.01
C ASN A 106 1.88 0.69 -4.34
N VAL A 107 2.43 1.87 -4.63
CA VAL A 107 3.62 2.38 -3.94
C VAL A 107 3.33 2.56 -2.44
N PHE A 108 2.15 3.06 -2.09
CA PHE A 108 1.71 3.13 -0.69
C PHE A 108 1.66 1.74 -0.06
N ARG A 109 1.04 0.76 -0.71
CA ARG A 109 0.98 -0.65 -0.27
C ARG A 109 2.39 -1.17 0.02
N TYR A 110 3.32 -1.03 -0.92
CA TYR A 110 4.72 -1.45 -0.73
C TYR A 110 5.41 -0.75 0.44
N PHE A 111 5.46 0.58 0.44
CA PHE A 111 6.15 1.33 1.51
C PHE A 111 5.51 1.06 2.88
N TYR A 112 4.22 0.79 2.91
CA TYR A 112 3.51 0.46 4.13
C TYR A 112 3.83 -0.95 4.65
N LEU A 113 3.84 -1.97 3.78
CA LEU A 113 4.15 -3.35 4.15
C LEU A 113 5.63 -3.55 4.50
N SER A 114 6.54 -2.83 3.84
CA SER A 114 7.98 -2.84 4.16
C SER A 114 8.36 -1.93 5.35
N ASN A 115 7.40 -1.36 6.08
CA ASN A 115 7.65 -0.42 7.20
C ASN A 115 8.48 0.83 6.83
N GLN A 116 8.37 1.30 5.58
CA GLN A 116 9.07 2.48 5.05
C GLN A 116 8.16 3.72 4.93
N ILE A 117 6.89 3.63 5.34
CA ILE A 117 5.87 4.66 5.07
C ILE A 117 6.18 6.04 5.64
N ASP A 118 6.98 6.12 6.70
CA ASP A 118 7.44 7.40 7.27
C ASP A 118 8.21 8.26 6.25
N LYS A 119 8.74 7.65 5.18
CA LYS A 119 9.44 8.33 4.08
C LYS A 119 8.48 9.00 3.07
N LEU A 120 7.19 8.66 3.07
CA LEU A 120 6.16 9.19 2.17
C LEU A 120 4.96 9.77 2.96
N PRO A 121 5.15 10.81 3.80
CA PRO A 121 4.12 11.28 4.74
C PRO A 121 2.84 11.82 4.08
N ASN A 122 2.91 12.27 2.81
CA ASN A 122 1.79 12.91 2.13
C ASN A 122 0.86 11.91 1.43
N ILE A 123 1.34 10.69 1.15
CA ILE A 123 0.61 9.71 0.34
C ILE A 123 -0.70 9.28 1.03
N TYR A 124 -0.68 9.11 2.35
CA TYR A 124 -1.84 8.70 3.13
C TYR A 124 -2.98 9.72 3.03
N GLN A 125 -2.66 11.01 3.22
CA GLN A 125 -3.66 12.07 3.16
C GLN A 125 -4.25 12.21 1.75
N TYR A 126 -3.43 12.02 0.72
CA TYR A 126 -3.86 12.01 -0.67
C TYR A 126 -4.86 10.86 -0.94
N LEU A 127 -4.53 9.63 -0.53
CA LEU A 127 -5.40 8.46 -0.70
C LEU A 127 -6.71 8.60 0.07
N CYS A 128 -6.68 9.12 1.31
CA CYS A 128 -7.89 9.41 2.06
C CYS A 128 -8.79 10.45 1.37
N ARG A 129 -8.19 11.46 0.72
CA ARG A 129 -8.95 12.47 -0.05
C ARG A 129 -9.59 11.85 -1.28
N LEU A 130 -8.87 10.98 -2.00
CA LEU A 130 -9.41 10.23 -3.14
C LEU A 130 -10.60 9.36 -2.76
N LEU A 131 -10.49 8.59 -1.66
CA LEU A 131 -11.58 7.77 -1.16
C LEU A 131 -12.80 8.63 -0.79
N ARG A 132 -12.58 9.73 -0.06
CA ARG A 132 -13.66 10.62 0.37
C ARG A 132 -14.38 11.33 -0.78
N THR A 133 -13.64 11.70 -1.81
CA THR A 133 -14.18 12.41 -2.97
C THR A 133 -14.67 11.45 -4.06
N GLU A 134 -14.43 10.15 -3.89
CA GLU A 134 -14.70 9.11 -4.88
C GLU A 134 -14.08 9.36 -6.25
N ALA A 135 -13.09 10.26 -6.33
CA ALA A 135 -12.47 10.63 -7.61
C ALA A 135 -11.71 9.47 -8.27
N TYR A 136 -11.43 8.40 -7.53
CA TYR A 136 -10.86 7.16 -8.06
C TYR A 136 -11.84 6.42 -9.00
N LEU A 137 -13.16 6.64 -8.87
CA LEU A 137 -14.18 6.01 -9.73
C LEU A 137 -14.05 6.38 -11.21
N LEU A 138 -13.32 7.45 -11.53
CA LEU A 138 -13.04 7.87 -12.90
C LEU A 138 -11.97 7.01 -13.59
N GLY A 139 -11.35 6.08 -12.85
CA GLY A 139 -10.20 5.32 -13.32
C GLY A 139 -8.99 6.23 -13.59
N THR A 140 -8.03 5.70 -14.33
CA THR A 140 -6.81 6.41 -14.72
C THR A 140 -6.43 6.11 -16.16
N ARG A 141 -5.39 6.78 -16.64
CA ARG A 141 -4.77 6.46 -17.93
C ARG A 141 -4.33 5.01 -18.06
N TYR A 142 -3.89 4.38 -16.97
CA TYR A 142 -3.27 3.05 -16.96
C TYR A 142 -4.23 1.97 -16.47
N TYR A 143 -5.16 2.33 -15.59
CA TYR A 143 -6.13 1.46 -14.96
C TYR A 143 -7.52 2.01 -15.21
N GLU A 144 -8.21 1.49 -16.22
CA GLU A 144 -9.57 1.89 -16.56
C GLU A 144 -10.57 1.47 -15.48
N ASN A 145 -10.43 0.24 -14.95
CA ASN A 145 -11.28 -0.24 -13.87
C ASN A 145 -10.84 0.41 -12.54
N PRO A 146 -11.72 1.19 -11.88
CA PRO A 146 -11.40 1.84 -10.61
C PRO A 146 -11.21 0.87 -9.45
N ASP A 147 -11.69 -0.38 -9.55
CA ASP A 147 -11.56 -1.38 -8.49
C ASP A 147 -10.11 -1.78 -8.22
N TRP A 148 -9.19 -1.58 -9.18
CA TRP A 148 -7.75 -1.74 -8.94
C TRP A 148 -7.25 -0.88 -7.78
N PHE A 149 -7.80 0.32 -7.62
CA PHE A 149 -7.47 1.20 -6.51
C PHE A 149 -7.87 0.57 -5.18
N LEU A 150 -9.09 0.02 -5.10
CA LEU A 150 -9.60 -0.62 -3.89
C LEU A 150 -8.88 -1.93 -3.60
N PHE A 151 -8.61 -2.74 -4.63
CA PHE A 151 -7.84 -3.98 -4.53
C PHE A 151 -6.47 -3.74 -3.87
N LEU A 152 -5.68 -2.79 -4.39
CA LEU A 152 -4.35 -2.49 -3.84
C LEU A 152 -4.40 -1.96 -2.40
N LEU A 153 -5.43 -1.18 -2.06
CA LEU A 153 -5.65 -0.73 -0.69
C LEU A 153 -6.22 -1.84 0.21
N SER A 154 -6.83 -2.88 -0.36
CA SER A 154 -7.42 -3.98 0.39
C SER A 154 -6.36 -4.91 0.98
N ASP A 155 -5.17 -5.01 0.41
CA ASP A 155 -4.08 -5.78 1.03
C ASP A 155 -3.52 -5.11 2.30
N ILE A 156 -3.85 -3.84 2.51
CA ILE A 156 -3.65 -3.20 3.82
C ILE A 156 -4.57 -3.85 4.87
N GLN A 157 -5.67 -4.48 4.47
CA GLN A 157 -6.45 -5.38 5.32
C GLN A 157 -5.65 -6.62 5.77
N ASP A 158 -4.58 -7.03 5.08
CA ASP A 158 -3.70 -8.08 5.61
C ASP A 158 -2.85 -7.62 6.79
N ARG A 159 -2.75 -6.30 7.00
CA ARG A 159 -2.30 -5.77 8.30
C ARG A 159 -3.35 -5.88 9.40
N MET A 160 -4.59 -6.24 9.10
CA MET A 160 -5.55 -6.53 10.14
C MET A 160 -5.09 -7.74 10.93
N GLY A 161 -4.81 -7.51 12.20
CA GLY A 161 -4.21 -8.49 13.09
C GLY A 161 -2.77 -8.87 12.78
N CYS A 162 -2.01 -8.08 12.01
CA CYS A 162 -0.59 -8.37 11.76
C CYS A 162 0.30 -8.21 12.99
N ASP A 163 -0.16 -7.47 14.00
CA ASP A 163 0.57 -7.22 15.23
C ASP A 163 -0.40 -7.13 16.41
N LYS A 164 0.13 -7.26 17.63
CA LYS A 164 -0.63 -7.09 18.87
C LYS A 164 -0.68 -5.64 19.34
N ASN A 165 -0.37 -4.66 18.48
CA ASN A 165 -0.39 -3.25 18.87
C ASN A 165 -1.85 -2.79 19.04
N ILE A 166 -2.26 -2.51 20.28
CA ILE A 166 -3.66 -2.19 20.62
C ILE A 166 -4.13 -0.93 19.90
N PHE A 167 -3.28 0.10 19.79
CA PHE A 167 -3.64 1.34 19.12
C PHE A 167 -3.73 1.17 17.60
N GLY A 168 -2.80 0.41 17.00
CA GLY A 168 -2.84 0.03 15.60
C GLY A 168 -4.11 -0.78 15.25
N ALA A 169 -4.45 -1.78 16.06
CA ALA A 169 -5.65 -2.59 15.90
C ALA A 169 -6.94 -1.74 15.97
N ALA A 170 -7.01 -0.77 16.90
CA ALA A 170 -8.15 0.14 17.02
C ALA A 170 -8.29 1.05 15.78
N LEU A 171 -7.18 1.61 15.30
CA LEU A 171 -7.17 2.46 14.10
C LEU A 171 -7.62 1.69 12.85
N ARG A 172 -7.06 0.49 12.63
CA ARG A 172 -7.42 -0.38 11.49
C ARG A 172 -8.88 -0.83 11.56
N SER A 173 -9.41 -1.11 12.76
CA SER A 173 -10.81 -1.53 12.92
C SER A 173 -11.79 -0.41 12.60
N LEU A 174 -11.55 0.80 13.10
CA LEU A 174 -12.40 1.98 12.82
C LEU A 174 -12.31 2.40 11.34
N ALA A 175 -11.12 2.31 10.75
CA ALA A 175 -10.93 2.58 9.32
C ALA A 175 -11.68 1.55 8.46
N ALA A 176 -11.62 0.27 8.82
CA ALA A 176 -12.37 -0.77 8.13
C ALA A 176 -13.87 -0.50 8.16
N GLN A 177 -14.42 -0.16 9.33
CA GLN A 177 -15.84 0.16 9.50
C GLN A 177 -16.29 1.37 8.68
N ALA A 178 -15.50 2.44 8.70
CA ALA A 178 -15.79 3.63 7.90
C ALA A 178 -15.80 3.36 6.39
N LEU A 179 -15.10 2.31 5.95
CA LEU A 179 -15.01 1.86 4.56
C LEU A 179 -15.96 0.69 4.25
N GLY A 180 -16.78 0.24 5.21
CA GLY A 180 -17.67 -0.93 5.04
C GLY A 180 -16.94 -2.27 4.92
N MET A 181 -15.69 -2.35 5.40
CA MET A 181 -14.84 -3.54 5.31
C MET A 181 -14.85 -4.35 6.61
N MET A 182 -14.81 -5.67 6.49
CA MET A 182 -14.85 -6.59 7.63
C MET A 182 -13.45 -6.76 8.26
N ASN A 183 -13.31 -6.41 9.54
CA ASN A 183 -12.04 -6.57 10.28
C ASN A 183 -12.19 -7.48 11.51
N LYS A 184 -12.35 -8.79 11.28
CA LYS A 184 -12.48 -9.75 12.40
C LYS A 184 -11.17 -9.94 13.18
N LYS A 185 -10.02 -9.82 12.50
CA LYS A 185 -8.69 -10.11 13.07
C LYS A 185 -8.30 -9.08 14.14
N ASP A 186 -8.42 -7.77 13.87
CA ASP A 186 -8.13 -6.75 14.88
C ASP A 186 -9.20 -6.68 15.97
N ILE A 187 -10.48 -6.91 15.64
CA ILE A 187 -11.54 -6.96 16.65
C ILE A 187 -11.25 -8.05 17.69
N LYS A 188 -10.74 -9.21 17.26
CA LYS A 188 -10.27 -10.26 18.18
C LYS A 188 -9.15 -9.77 19.11
N ILE A 189 -8.14 -9.08 18.58
CA ILE A 189 -7.04 -8.51 19.37
C ILE A 189 -7.56 -7.47 20.38
N LEU A 190 -8.49 -6.61 19.95
CA LEU A 190 -9.10 -5.62 20.83
C LEU A 190 -9.89 -6.28 21.96
N LEU A 191 -10.57 -7.40 21.71
CA LEU A 191 -11.27 -8.17 22.75
C LEU A 191 -10.29 -8.84 23.72
N GLU A 192 -9.25 -9.51 23.21
CA GLU A 192 -8.25 -10.23 24.02
C GLU A 192 -7.40 -9.32 24.91
N THR A 193 -7.27 -8.04 24.53
CA THR A 193 -6.47 -7.05 25.27
C THR A 193 -7.29 -6.24 26.29
N GLN A 194 -8.55 -6.59 26.50
CA GLN A 194 -9.41 -5.96 27.50
C GLN A 194 -8.95 -6.30 28.93
N GLN A 195 -8.79 -5.28 29.76
CA GLN A 195 -8.50 -5.43 31.18
C GLN A 195 -9.78 -5.68 31.99
N MET A 196 -9.63 -6.14 33.24
CA MET A 196 -10.76 -6.45 34.15
C MET A 196 -11.71 -5.27 34.39
N ASP A 197 -11.19 -4.04 34.31
CA ASP A 197 -11.98 -2.81 34.44
C ASP A 197 -12.68 -2.39 33.12
N GLY A 198 -12.57 -3.21 32.08
CA GLY A 198 -13.11 -2.96 30.75
C GLY A 198 -12.24 -2.08 29.85
N GLY A 199 -11.19 -1.47 30.38
CA GLY A 199 -10.30 -0.57 29.64
C GLY A 199 -9.22 -1.29 28.84
N ARG A 200 -8.28 -0.52 28.28
CA ARG A 200 -7.06 -1.02 27.62
C ARG A 200 -5.80 -0.52 28.30
N GLU A 201 -4.67 -1.12 27.99
CA GLU A 201 -3.38 -0.56 28.38
C GLU A 201 -3.11 0.76 27.65
N ARG A 202 -2.44 1.69 28.33
CA ARG A 202 -2.03 2.98 27.76
C ARG A 202 -1.07 2.77 26.58
N GLN A 203 -1.39 3.36 25.43
CA GLN A 203 -0.50 3.37 24.27
C GLN A 203 0.11 4.76 24.06
N TRP A 204 1.27 4.80 23.41
CA TRP A 204 1.95 6.03 23.02
C TRP A 204 1.42 6.48 21.66
N LEU A 205 0.75 7.63 21.65
CA LEU A 205 0.02 8.13 20.48
C LEU A 205 0.89 9.08 19.66
N TRP A 206 1.65 9.92 20.35
CA TRP A 206 2.39 11.03 19.74
C TRP A 206 3.79 11.16 20.35
N ARG A 207 4.65 11.88 19.63
CA ARG A 207 5.93 12.39 20.14
C ARG A 207 5.88 13.91 20.24
N TYR A 208 6.59 14.45 21.22
CA TYR A 208 6.68 15.89 21.43
C TYR A 208 7.68 16.51 20.45
N GLY A 209 7.27 16.68 19.18
CA GLY A 209 8.08 17.34 18.15
C GLY A 209 9.47 16.68 17.96
N LYS A 210 10.54 17.46 18.13
CA LYS A 210 11.94 17.00 18.01
C LYS A 210 12.48 16.30 19.25
N GLU A 211 11.76 16.34 20.37
CA GLU A 211 12.19 15.74 21.64
C GLU A 211 11.78 14.27 21.72
N VAL A 212 12.50 13.47 22.51
CA VAL A 212 12.24 12.02 22.66
C VAL A 212 11.02 11.72 23.55
N VAL A 213 10.35 12.75 24.05
CA VAL A 213 9.19 12.63 24.95
C VAL A 213 7.99 12.07 24.18
N LYS A 214 7.40 10.99 24.69
CA LYS A 214 6.18 10.37 24.14
C LYS A 214 4.96 10.79 24.95
N ILE A 215 3.86 11.10 24.26
CA ILE A 215 2.57 11.37 24.87
C ILE A 215 1.64 10.20 24.55
N GLY A 216 1.03 9.64 25.59
CA GLY A 216 0.12 8.51 25.46
C GLY A 216 -1.15 8.73 26.25
N SER A 217 -2.25 8.09 25.84
CA SER A 217 -3.53 8.19 26.53
C SER A 217 -4.22 6.83 26.59
N ARG A 218 -4.51 6.40 27.81
CA ARG A 218 -5.32 5.21 28.06
C ARG A 218 -6.76 5.41 27.64
N GLY A 219 -7.30 6.60 27.93
CA GLY A 219 -8.70 6.94 27.63
C GLY A 219 -8.99 6.91 26.14
N VAL A 220 -8.10 7.48 25.31
CA VAL A 220 -8.24 7.49 23.85
C VAL A 220 -8.26 6.07 23.29
N VAL A 221 -7.27 5.25 23.67
CA VAL A 221 -7.17 3.85 23.19
C VAL A 221 -8.39 3.04 23.61
N THR A 222 -8.85 3.24 24.86
CA THR A 222 -10.06 2.57 25.36
C THR A 222 -11.30 2.97 24.58
N ALA A 223 -11.50 4.27 24.35
CA ALA A 223 -12.66 4.78 23.61
C ALA A 223 -12.70 4.25 22.17
N MET A 224 -11.56 4.28 21.48
CA MET A 224 -11.43 3.78 20.10
C MET A 224 -11.68 2.27 20.02
N ALA A 225 -11.11 1.49 20.95
CA ALA A 225 -11.34 0.06 21.01
C ALA A 225 -12.81 -0.29 21.27
N VAL A 226 -13.46 0.43 22.20
CA VAL A 226 -14.89 0.23 22.49
C VAL A 226 -15.76 0.61 21.29
N GLY A 227 -15.45 1.73 20.61
CA GLY A 227 -16.16 2.14 19.40
C GLY A 227 -16.08 1.07 18.30
N ALA A 228 -14.86 0.59 18.02
CA ALA A 228 -14.64 -0.48 17.06
C ALA A 228 -15.41 -1.77 17.43
N ILE A 229 -15.34 -2.22 18.68
CA ILE A 229 -16.02 -3.44 19.11
C ILE A 229 -17.55 -3.32 19.02
N LYS A 230 -18.12 -2.15 19.37
CA LYS A 230 -19.57 -1.94 19.32
C LYS A 230 -20.09 -2.00 17.89
N GLN A 231 -19.51 -1.24 16.98
CA GLN A 231 -19.94 -1.21 15.59
C GLN A 231 -19.82 -2.58 14.93
N ALA A 232 -18.72 -3.32 15.19
CA ALA A 232 -18.54 -4.67 14.65
C ALA A 232 -19.60 -5.70 15.13
N ARG A 233 -20.31 -5.43 16.24
CA ARG A 233 -21.42 -6.27 16.71
C ARG A 233 -22.75 -5.92 16.03
N GLU A 234 -22.90 -4.70 15.56
CA GLU A 234 -24.09 -4.23 14.83
C GLU A 234 -24.06 -4.71 13.37
N ASP A 235 -22.86 -4.89 12.82
CA ASP A 235 -22.62 -5.34 11.45
C ASP A 235 -22.58 -6.89 11.29
N ALA A 236 -22.82 -7.66 12.36
CA ALA A 236 -22.70 -9.13 12.42
C ALA A 236 -24.06 -9.85 12.40
#